data_AF-A0A5C7PXR4-F1
#
_entry.id   AF-A0A5C7PXR4-F1
#
_cell.length_a   1.000
_cell.length_b   1.000
_cell.length_c   1.000
_cell.angle_alpha   90.00
_cell.angle_beta   90.00
_cell.angle_gamma   90.00
#
_symmetry.space_group_name_H-M   'P 1'
#
loop_
_entity.id
_entity.type
_entity.pdbx_description
1 polymer ?
#
loop_
_entity_poly.entity_id
_entity_poly.type
_entity_poly.pdbx_seq_one_letter_code
_entity_poly.pdbx_strand_id
1 'polypeptide(L)'
;MSITISVYVESVNDEIDAGYTQLKLYRDTTPDGAFSTLVDTVALVADTLDYAIEDSSGTAVHWYRYGFYNPSTLTLTTLSDPTRPDATTLLDVILEAAKIADAGFASVVSGTSTATELVDEVLLDHGEDAKYQEAAWVYLPAADAADQLRRIKKDGFNTANGGLQPVRAWSTEPAVDDVYHLYLLLPPFPQAGAPYSWADAARDGLNYCEFVDQVDIGVGTSTRDTRFSLGTHLGYLRREDVREVILRTFDSNDVPTDRDASKNGRYWEAVENGRGELSLDLYPAPLTSEHIIVELNRRDAEIYAADDITSCPIRLAARATVWKVYEHLNEVQPGRYKAELTSAYGRFLQEYRGQVPENVVAS
;
A
#
# COMPACT_ATOMS: atom_id res chain seq x y z
N MET A 1 8.42 -14.30 -17.18
CA MET A 1 7.51 -13.33 -16.55
C MET A 1 8.41 -12.16 -16.21
N SER A 2 8.18 -11.01 -16.82
CA SER A 2 8.90 -9.80 -16.46
C SER A 2 8.23 -9.15 -15.25
N ILE A 3 9.00 -8.38 -14.48
CA ILE A 3 8.52 -7.63 -13.34
C ILE A 3 8.76 -6.16 -13.61
N THR A 4 7.72 -5.35 -13.50
CA THR A 4 7.84 -3.89 -13.57
C THR A 4 7.91 -3.31 -12.17
N ILE A 5 8.95 -2.52 -11.91
CA ILE A 5 9.11 -1.77 -10.67
C ILE A 5 8.77 -0.31 -10.96
N SER A 6 7.84 0.24 -10.18
CA SER A 6 7.53 1.67 -10.18
C SER A 6 8.34 2.36 -9.09
N VAL A 7 9.09 3.40 -9.46
CA VAL A 7 9.86 4.21 -8.53
C VAL A 7 9.34 5.64 -8.57
N TYR A 8 8.82 6.09 -7.42
CA TYR A 8 8.41 7.48 -7.21
C TYR A 8 9.58 8.31 -6.69
N VAL A 9 9.82 9.47 -7.32
CA VAL A 9 10.88 10.42 -6.97
C VAL A 9 10.23 11.74 -6.58
N GLU A 10 10.18 12.01 -5.27
CA GLU A 10 9.44 13.15 -4.70
C GLU A 10 9.94 14.52 -5.20
N SER A 11 11.25 14.68 -5.43
CA SER A 11 11.82 15.94 -5.92
C SER A 11 12.91 15.70 -6.99
N VAL A 12 12.48 15.29 -8.18
CA VAL A 12 13.40 14.96 -9.30
C VAL A 12 14.28 16.14 -9.73
N ASN A 13 13.77 17.36 -9.66
CA ASN A 13 14.50 18.55 -10.07
C ASN A 13 15.66 18.85 -9.10
N ASP A 14 15.48 18.60 -7.79
CA ASP A 14 16.54 18.78 -6.79
C ASP A 14 17.68 17.78 -7.00
N GLU A 15 17.36 16.53 -7.36
CA GLU A 15 18.36 15.49 -7.67
C GLU A 15 19.17 15.84 -8.94
N ILE A 16 18.49 16.37 -9.96
CA ILE A 16 19.12 16.86 -11.19
C ILE A 16 20.04 18.06 -10.89
N ASP A 17 19.60 19.01 -10.07
CA ASP A 17 20.38 20.17 -9.67
C ASP A 17 21.59 19.79 -8.79
N ALA A 18 21.47 18.73 -7.99
CA ALA A 18 22.58 18.10 -7.26
C ALA A 18 23.56 17.33 -8.18
N GLY A 19 23.23 17.20 -9.47
CA GLY A 19 24.08 16.61 -10.51
C GLY A 19 23.79 15.14 -10.82
N TYR A 20 22.80 14.52 -10.18
CA TYR A 20 22.38 13.17 -10.51
C TYR A 20 21.49 13.18 -11.75
N THR A 21 21.81 12.35 -12.74
CA THR A 21 21.09 12.36 -14.04
C THR A 21 20.49 11.00 -14.40
N GLN A 22 20.71 10.00 -13.55
CA GLN A 22 20.27 8.63 -13.78
C GLN A 22 19.70 8.03 -12.50
N LEU A 23 18.70 7.19 -12.65
CA LEU A 23 18.17 6.31 -11.64
C LEU A 23 18.62 4.89 -11.97
N LYS A 24 19.26 4.21 -11.02
CA LYS A 24 19.71 2.84 -11.16
C LYS A 24 18.88 1.93 -10.27
N LEU A 25 18.32 0.87 -10.86
CA LEU A 25 17.59 -0.16 -10.14
C LEU A 25 18.50 -1.37 -9.94
N TYR A 26 18.59 -1.84 -8.71
CA TYR A 26 19.34 -3.02 -8.33
C TYR A 26 18.39 -4.06 -7.77
N ARG A 27 18.80 -5.33 -7.86
CA ARG A 27 18.07 -6.44 -7.25
C ARG A 27 18.96 -7.34 -6.41
N ASP A 28 18.31 -8.07 -5.51
CA ASP A 28 18.89 -9.16 -4.73
C ASP A 28 17.83 -10.24 -4.46
N THR A 29 18.23 -11.35 -3.85
CA THR A 29 17.34 -12.43 -3.40
C THR A 29 17.01 -12.34 -1.91
N THR A 30 17.66 -11.42 -1.19
CA THR A 30 17.44 -11.16 0.24
C THR A 30 17.25 -9.66 0.49
N PRO A 31 16.37 -9.25 1.43
CA PRO A 31 16.13 -7.82 1.72
C PRO A 31 17.37 -7.11 2.28
N ASP A 32 18.22 -7.81 3.02
CA ASP A 32 19.49 -7.31 3.57
C ASP A 32 20.68 -7.59 2.64
N GLY A 33 20.41 -7.91 1.38
CA GLY A 33 21.42 -8.22 0.38
C GLY A 33 22.35 -7.05 0.10
N ALA A 34 23.42 -7.33 -0.64
CA ALA A 34 24.34 -6.27 -1.07
C ALA A 34 23.80 -5.46 -2.26
N PHE A 35 22.73 -5.93 -2.92
CA PHE A 35 22.13 -5.30 -4.11
C PHE A 35 23.16 -4.99 -5.19
N SER A 36 24.04 -5.96 -5.44
CA SER A 36 25.13 -5.83 -6.42
C SER A 36 24.68 -6.09 -7.87
N THR A 37 23.48 -6.63 -8.06
CA THR A 37 22.95 -6.93 -9.40
C THR A 37 22.19 -5.73 -9.93
N LEU A 38 22.79 -4.99 -10.87
CA LEU A 38 22.10 -3.93 -11.59
C LEU A 38 21.06 -4.55 -12.54
N VAL A 39 19.82 -4.10 -12.43
CA VAL A 39 18.70 -4.46 -13.31
C VAL A 39 18.73 -3.57 -14.54
N ASP A 40 18.59 -2.26 -14.33
CA ASP A 40 18.58 -1.28 -15.42
C ASP A 40 18.92 0.13 -14.92
N THR A 41 19.11 1.05 -15.86
CA THR A 41 19.37 2.47 -15.64
C THR A 41 18.43 3.31 -16.49
N VAL A 42 17.71 4.23 -15.85
CA VAL A 42 16.82 5.18 -16.51
C VAL A 42 17.35 6.60 -16.35
N ALA A 43 17.22 7.43 -17.38
CA ALA A 43 17.58 8.84 -17.30
C ALA A 43 16.52 9.61 -16.49
N LEU A 44 16.97 10.45 -15.56
CA LEU A 44 16.08 11.38 -14.88
C LEU A 44 15.63 12.47 -15.86
N VAL A 45 14.34 12.77 -15.84
CA VAL A 45 13.71 13.80 -16.66
C VAL A 45 13.05 14.81 -15.73
N ALA A 46 13.29 16.10 -15.96
CA ALA A 46 12.67 17.17 -15.18
C ALA A 46 11.14 17.01 -15.15
N ASP A 47 10.54 17.30 -14.00
CA ASP A 47 9.11 17.19 -13.73
C ASP A 47 8.50 15.78 -13.90
N THR A 48 9.32 14.73 -14.01
CA THR A 48 8.87 13.33 -14.02
C THR A 48 9.05 12.70 -12.64
N LEU A 49 7.94 12.32 -12.01
CA LEU A 49 7.92 11.76 -10.65
C LEU A 49 7.90 10.22 -10.66
N ASP A 50 7.31 9.60 -11.68
CA ASP A 50 7.14 8.14 -11.75
C ASP A 50 8.00 7.53 -12.84
N TYR A 51 8.81 6.54 -12.46
CA TYR A 51 9.66 5.77 -13.36
C TYR A 51 9.28 4.29 -13.31
N ALA A 52 8.86 3.74 -14.46
CA ALA A 52 8.60 2.30 -14.61
C ALA A 52 9.81 1.60 -15.23
N ILE A 53 10.34 0.58 -14.56
CA ILE A 53 11.54 -0.15 -14.96
C ILE A 53 11.23 -1.64 -15.03
N GLU A 54 11.47 -2.26 -16.19
CA GLU A 54 11.17 -3.68 -16.42
C GLU A 54 12.39 -4.56 -16.15
N ASP A 55 12.29 -5.45 -15.15
CA ASP A 55 13.19 -6.60 -15.00
C ASP A 55 12.63 -7.81 -15.76
N SER A 56 13.11 -7.98 -16.99
CA SER A 56 12.75 -9.13 -17.85
C SER A 56 13.09 -10.50 -17.24
N SER A 57 13.97 -10.54 -16.24
CA SER A 57 14.40 -11.75 -15.52
C SER A 57 13.95 -11.78 -14.07
N GLY A 58 13.12 -10.81 -13.67
CA GLY A 58 12.58 -10.68 -12.32
C GLY A 58 11.65 -11.83 -11.99
N THR A 59 11.53 -12.11 -10.70
CA THR A 59 10.60 -13.12 -10.17
C THR A 59 10.12 -12.64 -8.81
N ALA A 60 9.03 -13.20 -8.30
CA ALA A 60 8.47 -12.79 -7.01
C ALA A 60 9.50 -12.90 -5.87
N VAL A 61 10.55 -13.73 -5.95
CA VAL A 61 11.55 -13.85 -4.86
C VAL A 61 12.61 -12.74 -4.82
N HIS A 62 12.64 -11.85 -5.82
CA HIS A 62 13.62 -10.78 -5.90
C HIS A 62 13.18 -9.55 -5.10
N TRP A 63 14.14 -8.92 -4.43
CA TRP A 63 14.03 -7.61 -3.79
C TRP A 63 14.72 -6.56 -4.67
N TYR A 64 14.28 -5.32 -4.59
CA TYR A 64 14.75 -4.22 -5.41
C TYR A 64 15.07 -2.99 -4.57
N ARG A 65 16.13 -2.29 -4.93
CA ARG A 65 16.49 -0.98 -4.37
C ARG A 65 16.89 -0.08 -5.52
N TYR A 66 16.65 1.22 -5.40
CA TYR A 66 17.10 2.19 -6.38
C TYR A 66 18.05 3.21 -5.76
N GLY A 67 18.83 3.88 -6.60
CA GLY A 67 19.66 5.01 -6.20
C GLY A 67 19.92 5.95 -7.36
N PHE A 68 20.19 7.21 -7.04
CA PHE A 68 20.50 8.23 -8.04
C PHE A 68 21.99 8.23 -8.34
N TYR A 69 22.32 8.28 -9.62
CA TYR A 69 23.67 8.12 -10.12
C TYR A 69 24.10 9.36 -10.91
N ASN A 70 25.28 9.86 -10.56
CA ASN A 70 25.95 10.92 -11.28
C ASN A 70 27.04 10.30 -12.15
N PRO A 71 26.85 10.19 -13.48
CA PRO A 71 27.83 9.58 -14.38
C PRO A 71 29.10 10.42 -14.54
N SER A 72 29.08 11.69 -14.17
CA SER A 72 30.26 12.58 -14.26
C SER A 72 31.22 12.37 -13.10
N THR A 73 30.70 12.19 -11.89
CA THR A 73 31.49 11.95 -10.66
C THR A 73 31.61 10.47 -10.32
N LEU A 74 30.85 9.61 -11.01
CA LEU A 74 30.72 8.17 -10.75
C LEU A 74 30.20 7.85 -9.34
N THR A 75 29.46 8.78 -8.74
CA THR A 75 28.88 8.61 -7.40
C THR A 75 27.43 8.14 -7.48
N LEU A 76 27.08 7.19 -6.61
CA LEU A 76 25.72 6.73 -6.37
C LEU A 76 25.29 7.22 -4.99
N THR A 77 24.04 7.66 -4.86
CA THR A 77 23.45 7.90 -3.53
C THR A 77 23.37 6.61 -2.73
N THR A 78 23.08 6.73 -1.43
CA THR A 78 22.61 5.58 -0.66
C THR A 78 21.38 4.98 -1.36
N LEU A 79 21.33 3.65 -1.40
CA LEU A 79 20.19 2.93 -1.98
C LEU A 79 18.94 3.13 -1.10
N SER A 80 17.78 3.28 -1.74
CA SER A 80 16.44 3.29 -1.12
C SER A 80 16.22 2.08 -0.21
N ASP A 81 15.19 2.02 0.62
CA ASP A 81 14.88 0.77 1.31
C ASP A 81 14.55 -0.39 0.35
N PRO A 82 14.80 -1.65 0.75
CA PRO A 82 14.48 -2.81 -0.06
C PRO A 82 12.96 -2.94 -0.25
N THR A 83 12.56 -2.99 -1.50
CA THR A 83 11.16 -3.17 -1.94
C THR A 83 11.02 -4.50 -2.65
N ARG A 84 9.81 -5.05 -2.70
CA ARG A 84 9.53 -6.30 -3.39
C ARG A 84 8.43 -6.07 -4.43
N PRO A 85 8.43 -6.77 -5.57
CA PRO A 85 7.35 -6.72 -6.56
C PRO A 85 6.02 -7.21 -6.03
N ASP A 86 6.01 -7.89 -4.87
CA ASP A 86 4.83 -8.10 -4.03
C ASP A 86 4.40 -6.80 -3.32
N ALA A 87 4.65 -5.67 -3.97
CA ALA A 87 3.93 -4.43 -3.83
C ALA A 87 2.44 -4.79 -3.93
N THR A 88 1.77 -4.82 -2.79
CA THR A 88 0.35 -5.16 -2.79
C THR A 88 -0.35 -3.98 -3.46
N THR A 89 -0.81 -4.19 -4.69
CA THR A 89 -1.51 -3.14 -5.42
C THR A 89 -2.87 -2.92 -4.78
N LEU A 90 -3.46 -1.73 -4.97
CA LEU A 90 -4.85 -1.50 -4.57
C LEU A 90 -5.77 -2.59 -5.13
N LEU A 91 -5.55 -3.00 -6.39
CA LEU A 91 -6.32 -4.05 -7.03
C LEU A 91 -6.21 -5.41 -6.30
N ASP A 92 -5.01 -5.76 -5.82
CA ASP A 92 -4.79 -6.97 -5.02
C ASP A 92 -5.47 -6.87 -3.66
N VAL A 93 -5.37 -5.72 -2.99
CA VAL A 93 -6.06 -5.48 -1.69
C VAL A 93 -7.56 -5.67 -1.86
N ILE A 94 -8.19 -5.01 -2.84
CA ILE A 94 -9.64 -5.07 -3.01
C ILE A 94 -10.11 -6.46 -3.45
N LEU A 95 -9.32 -7.18 -4.27
CA LEU A 95 -9.66 -8.54 -4.69
C LEU A 95 -9.57 -9.50 -3.51
N GLU A 96 -8.49 -9.44 -2.72
CA GLU A 96 -8.33 -10.29 -1.54
C GLU A 96 -9.39 -9.97 -0.47
N ALA A 97 -9.70 -8.69 -0.27
CA ALA A 97 -10.79 -8.27 0.60
C ALA A 97 -12.14 -8.84 0.15
N ALA A 98 -12.45 -8.77 -1.15
CA ALA A 98 -13.68 -9.32 -1.70
C ALA A 98 -13.77 -10.84 -1.54
N LYS A 99 -12.67 -11.57 -1.74
CA LYS A 99 -12.59 -13.02 -1.47
C LYS A 99 -12.82 -13.34 0.00
N ILE A 100 -12.17 -12.59 0.90
CA ILE A 100 -12.32 -12.76 2.35
C ILE A 100 -13.77 -12.55 2.81
N ALA A 101 -14.50 -11.64 2.16
CA ALA A 101 -15.89 -11.36 2.44
C ALA A 101 -16.87 -12.31 1.74
N ASP A 102 -16.38 -13.33 1.02
CA ASP A 102 -17.17 -14.21 0.14
C ASP A 102 -18.02 -13.42 -0.87
N ALA A 103 -17.50 -12.26 -1.29
CA ALA A 103 -18.20 -11.25 -2.07
C ALA A 103 -17.52 -10.94 -3.41
N GLY A 104 -16.52 -11.73 -3.79
CA GLY A 104 -15.87 -11.60 -5.08
C GLY A 104 -14.79 -12.64 -5.30
N PHE A 105 -14.34 -12.73 -6.55
CA PHE A 105 -13.30 -13.65 -6.98
C PHE A 105 -12.63 -13.12 -8.26
N ALA A 106 -11.53 -13.76 -8.65
CA ALA A 106 -10.93 -13.59 -9.97
C ALA A 106 -11.01 -14.91 -10.71
N SER A 107 -11.25 -14.84 -12.01
CA SER A 107 -11.23 -15.98 -12.92
C SER A 107 -10.75 -15.52 -14.29
N VAL A 108 -10.79 -16.43 -15.25
CA VAL A 108 -10.32 -16.23 -16.61
C VAL A 108 -11.45 -16.53 -17.57
N VAL A 109 -11.63 -15.70 -18.58
CA VAL A 109 -12.58 -15.95 -19.67
C VAL A 109 -12.18 -17.25 -20.38
N SER A 110 -12.97 -18.30 -20.22
CA SER A 110 -12.66 -19.64 -20.72
C SER A 110 -13.50 -20.05 -21.93
N GLY A 111 -14.62 -19.36 -22.17
CA GLY A 111 -15.51 -19.61 -23.32
C GLY A 111 -15.46 -18.51 -24.38
N THR A 112 -16.10 -18.77 -25.52
CA THR A 112 -16.29 -17.76 -26.58
C THR A 112 -17.24 -16.68 -26.09
N SER A 113 -16.69 -15.54 -25.72
CA SER A 113 -17.44 -14.35 -25.31
C SER A 113 -17.92 -13.55 -26.52
N THR A 114 -18.84 -12.62 -26.27
CA THR A 114 -19.28 -11.61 -27.24
C THR A 114 -19.27 -10.23 -26.57
N ALA A 115 -19.45 -9.17 -27.34
CA ALA A 115 -19.64 -7.82 -26.81
C ALA A 115 -20.78 -7.70 -25.78
N THR A 116 -21.71 -8.66 -25.71
CA THR A 116 -22.87 -8.63 -24.80
C THR A 116 -22.90 -9.75 -23.77
N GLU A 117 -21.89 -10.61 -23.74
CA GLU A 117 -21.82 -11.75 -22.81
C GLU A 117 -20.37 -12.17 -22.61
N LEU A 118 -19.88 -12.11 -21.38
CA LEU A 118 -18.61 -12.72 -20.99
C LEU A 118 -18.89 -14.17 -20.59
N VAL A 119 -18.14 -15.12 -21.13
CA VAL A 119 -18.35 -16.55 -20.88
C VAL A 119 -17.17 -17.14 -20.12
N ASP A 120 -17.44 -17.64 -18.92
CA ASP A 120 -16.52 -18.50 -18.18
C ASP A 120 -17.23 -19.83 -17.88
N GLU A 121 -16.79 -20.90 -18.54
CA GLU A 121 -17.31 -22.26 -18.34
C GLU A 121 -17.09 -22.77 -16.91
N VAL A 122 -16.15 -22.21 -16.14
CA VAL A 122 -15.97 -22.55 -14.71
C VAL A 122 -17.16 -22.08 -13.88
N LEU A 123 -17.90 -21.06 -14.34
CA LEU A 123 -19.14 -20.61 -13.69
C LEU A 123 -20.36 -21.46 -14.05
N LEU A 124 -20.22 -22.53 -14.82
CA LEU A 124 -21.33 -23.44 -15.10
C LEU A 124 -21.90 -24.03 -13.81
N ASP A 125 -23.07 -23.54 -13.41
CA ASP A 125 -23.84 -24.10 -12.30
C ASP A 125 -25.30 -24.30 -12.70
N HIS A 126 -25.69 -25.57 -12.85
CA HIS A 126 -27.07 -25.96 -13.19
C HIS A 126 -28.02 -25.93 -11.98
N GLY A 127 -27.51 -25.76 -10.76
CA GLY A 127 -28.30 -25.63 -9.54
C GLY A 127 -28.81 -24.20 -9.29
N GLU A 128 -28.18 -23.22 -9.91
CA GLU A 128 -28.49 -21.80 -9.74
C GLU A 128 -29.49 -21.30 -10.80
N ASP A 129 -30.10 -20.13 -10.53
CA ASP A 129 -30.98 -19.45 -11.48
C ASP A 129 -30.32 -18.22 -12.11
N ALA A 130 -31.01 -17.59 -13.07
CA ALA A 130 -30.47 -16.45 -13.80
C ALA A 130 -30.17 -15.21 -12.92
N LYS A 131 -30.56 -15.21 -11.64
CA LYS A 131 -30.35 -14.11 -10.69
C LYS A 131 -29.11 -14.29 -9.82
N TYR A 132 -28.45 -15.44 -9.86
CA TYR A 132 -27.31 -15.75 -8.99
C TYR A 132 -26.22 -14.66 -8.99
N GLN A 133 -25.93 -14.09 -10.16
CA GLN A 133 -24.95 -13.01 -10.35
C GLN A 133 -25.60 -11.68 -10.76
N GLU A 134 -26.90 -11.50 -10.49
CA GLU A 134 -27.59 -10.25 -10.80
C GLU A 134 -26.94 -9.07 -10.05
N ALA A 135 -26.79 -7.95 -10.75
CA ALA A 135 -26.23 -6.71 -10.23
C ALA A 135 -24.75 -6.76 -9.80
N ALA A 136 -24.07 -7.90 -9.98
CA ALA A 136 -22.63 -8.04 -9.80
C ALA A 136 -21.85 -7.07 -10.70
N TRP A 137 -20.62 -6.75 -10.29
CA TRP A 137 -19.69 -5.93 -11.04
C TRP A 137 -18.58 -6.79 -11.59
N VAL A 138 -18.36 -6.72 -12.91
CA VAL A 138 -17.25 -7.38 -13.60
C VAL A 138 -16.21 -6.34 -13.96
N TYR A 139 -14.99 -6.56 -13.51
CA TYR A 139 -13.83 -5.74 -13.80
C TYR A 139 -12.82 -6.51 -14.66
N LEU A 140 -12.40 -5.92 -15.78
CA LEU A 140 -11.41 -6.45 -16.72
C LEU A 140 -10.17 -5.55 -16.66
N PRO A 141 -9.12 -5.92 -15.92
CA PRO A 141 -7.96 -5.05 -15.70
C PRO A 141 -7.25 -4.65 -17.00
N ALA A 142 -7.18 -5.57 -17.98
CA ALA A 142 -6.48 -5.37 -19.25
C ALA A 142 -7.31 -4.65 -20.34
N ALA A 143 -8.60 -4.42 -20.10
CA ALA A 143 -9.46 -3.75 -21.08
C ALA A 143 -9.22 -2.23 -21.12
N ASP A 144 -9.65 -1.59 -22.21
CA ASP A 144 -9.67 -0.13 -22.32
C ASP A 144 -10.54 0.50 -21.22
N ALA A 145 -10.17 1.70 -20.73
CA ALA A 145 -10.85 2.36 -19.60
C ALA A 145 -12.39 2.44 -19.72
N ALA A 146 -12.93 2.56 -20.93
CA ALA A 146 -14.38 2.58 -21.17
C ALA A 146 -15.05 1.21 -20.96
N ASP A 147 -14.30 0.12 -21.08
CA ASP A 147 -14.72 -1.29 -21.06
C ASP A 147 -14.30 -2.03 -19.78
N GLN A 148 -13.37 -1.48 -19.01
CA GLN A 148 -12.85 -2.08 -17.77
C GLN A 148 -13.91 -2.49 -16.75
N LEU A 149 -15.01 -1.75 -16.61
CA LEU A 149 -16.02 -2.06 -15.59
C LEU A 149 -17.41 -2.19 -16.19
N ARG A 150 -18.10 -3.27 -15.82
CA ARG A 150 -19.50 -3.55 -16.19
C ARG A 150 -20.31 -4.01 -14.99
N ARG A 151 -21.60 -3.71 -15.03
CA ARG A 151 -22.60 -4.25 -14.10
C ARG A 151 -23.45 -5.28 -14.80
N ILE A 152 -23.67 -6.42 -14.18
CA ILE A 152 -24.53 -7.49 -14.69
C ILE A 152 -26.00 -7.07 -14.59
N LYS A 153 -26.74 -7.29 -15.68
CA LYS A 153 -28.15 -6.92 -15.75
C LYS A 153 -29.02 -7.86 -14.91
N LYS A 154 -30.27 -7.47 -14.72
CA LYS A 154 -31.29 -8.34 -14.13
C LYS A 154 -31.47 -9.62 -14.94
N ASP A 155 -31.53 -10.76 -14.24
CA ASP A 155 -31.58 -12.10 -14.84
C ASP A 155 -30.44 -12.31 -15.88
N GLY A 156 -29.27 -11.74 -15.60
CA GLY A 156 -28.14 -11.66 -16.52
C GLY A 156 -27.15 -12.81 -16.46
N PHE A 157 -27.37 -13.79 -15.57
CA PHE A 157 -26.53 -14.99 -15.48
C PHE A 157 -27.09 -16.11 -16.36
N ASN A 158 -26.23 -16.72 -17.17
CA ASN A 158 -26.60 -17.79 -18.08
C ASN A 158 -26.06 -19.14 -17.56
N THR A 159 -26.95 -19.90 -16.92
CA THR A 159 -26.63 -21.18 -16.26
C THR A 159 -26.28 -22.31 -17.24
N ALA A 160 -26.50 -22.11 -18.53
CA ALA A 160 -26.21 -23.11 -19.57
C ALA A 160 -24.78 -23.04 -20.09
N ASN A 161 -24.10 -21.90 -19.95
CA ASN A 161 -22.72 -21.70 -20.42
C ASN A 161 -21.82 -20.94 -19.41
N GLY A 162 -22.32 -20.56 -18.24
CA GLY A 162 -21.57 -19.73 -17.28
C GLY A 162 -21.46 -18.27 -17.71
N GLY A 163 -22.39 -17.79 -18.56
CA GLY A 163 -22.35 -16.47 -19.16
C GLY A 163 -22.79 -15.35 -18.22
N LEU A 164 -22.13 -14.19 -18.33
CA LEU A 164 -22.39 -12.97 -17.59
C LEU A 164 -22.76 -11.86 -18.57
N GLN A 165 -24.02 -11.42 -18.51
CA GLN A 165 -24.57 -10.43 -19.45
C GLN A 165 -24.61 -9.03 -18.79
N PRO A 166 -23.77 -8.08 -19.23
CA PRO A 166 -23.75 -6.75 -18.66
C PRO A 166 -24.96 -5.90 -19.12
N VAL A 167 -25.29 -4.88 -18.34
CA VAL A 167 -26.29 -3.85 -18.68
C VAL A 167 -25.86 -3.07 -19.93
N ARG A 168 -24.56 -2.81 -20.06
CA ARG A 168 -23.95 -2.11 -21.20
C ARG A 168 -22.97 -3.06 -21.88
N ALA A 169 -23.07 -3.20 -23.19
CA ALA A 169 -22.13 -3.98 -23.98
C ALA A 169 -20.68 -3.48 -23.81
N TRP A 170 -19.71 -4.38 -23.93
CA TRP A 170 -18.33 -4.00 -24.20
C TRP A 170 -18.21 -3.49 -25.63
N SER A 171 -17.31 -2.54 -25.84
CA SER A 171 -16.97 -2.03 -27.18
C SER A 171 -16.07 -3.04 -27.89
N THR A 172 -15.16 -3.65 -27.14
CA THR A 172 -14.32 -4.78 -27.55
C THR A 172 -14.74 -6.03 -26.78
N GLU A 173 -14.98 -7.13 -27.48
CA GLU A 173 -15.37 -8.39 -26.81
C GLU A 173 -14.25 -8.90 -25.90
N PRO A 174 -14.56 -9.38 -24.67
CA PRO A 174 -13.58 -10.03 -23.82
C PRO A 174 -12.96 -11.22 -24.55
N ALA A 175 -11.63 -11.28 -24.61
CA ALA A 175 -10.94 -12.37 -25.26
C ALA A 175 -10.88 -13.59 -24.34
N VAL A 176 -10.74 -14.78 -24.94
CA VAL A 176 -10.34 -15.97 -24.17
C VAL A 176 -8.99 -15.71 -23.52
N ASP A 177 -8.82 -16.22 -22.31
CA ASP A 177 -7.66 -16.01 -21.44
C ASP A 177 -7.58 -14.61 -20.78
N ASP A 178 -8.54 -13.71 -21.04
CA ASP A 178 -8.62 -12.45 -20.30
C ASP A 178 -8.95 -12.71 -18.82
N VAL A 179 -8.17 -12.10 -17.93
CA VAL A 179 -8.44 -12.11 -16.49
C VAL A 179 -9.59 -11.15 -16.19
N TYR A 180 -10.57 -11.62 -15.41
CA TYR A 180 -11.64 -10.77 -14.89
C TYR A 180 -11.83 -10.98 -13.39
N HIS A 181 -12.26 -9.92 -12.72
CA HIS A 181 -12.66 -9.94 -11.32
C HIS A 181 -14.17 -9.70 -11.22
N LEU A 182 -14.81 -10.40 -10.29
CA LEU A 182 -16.24 -10.24 -10.02
C LEU A 182 -16.45 -9.76 -8.58
N TYR A 183 -17.32 -8.78 -8.38
CA TYR A 183 -17.64 -8.19 -7.08
C TYR A 183 -19.16 -8.08 -6.88
N LEU A 184 -19.67 -8.61 -5.77
CA LEU A 184 -21.11 -8.76 -5.49
C LEU A 184 -21.71 -7.62 -4.65
N LEU A 185 -20.94 -7.05 -3.72
CA LEU A 185 -21.49 -6.08 -2.75
C LEU A 185 -21.40 -4.63 -3.23
N LEU A 186 -20.24 -4.24 -3.73
CA LEU A 186 -19.89 -2.88 -4.13
C LEU A 186 -19.08 -2.93 -5.43
N PRO A 187 -19.07 -1.86 -6.24
CA PRO A 187 -18.14 -1.77 -7.36
C PRO A 187 -16.69 -1.75 -6.86
N PRO A 188 -15.71 -2.26 -7.64
CA PRO A 188 -14.30 -2.22 -7.26
C PRO A 188 -13.77 -0.80 -7.15
N PHE A 189 -14.18 0.09 -8.07
CA PHE A 189 -13.79 1.50 -8.12
C PHE A 189 -15.01 2.42 -8.12
N PRO A 190 -14.85 3.71 -7.77
CA PRO A 190 -15.95 4.68 -7.79
C PRO A 190 -16.64 4.73 -9.15
N GLN A 191 -17.97 4.79 -9.13
CA GLN A 191 -18.80 4.86 -10.34
C GLN A 191 -19.92 5.89 -10.16
N ALA A 192 -20.33 6.51 -11.26
CA ALA A 192 -21.50 7.38 -11.25
C ALA A 192 -22.75 6.58 -10.79
N GLY A 193 -23.38 7.03 -9.70
CA GLY A 193 -24.55 6.37 -9.11
C GLY A 193 -24.25 5.30 -8.05
N ALA A 194 -22.97 5.03 -7.76
CA ALA A 194 -22.54 4.24 -6.60
C ALA A 194 -21.68 5.13 -5.69
N PRO A 195 -22.17 5.52 -4.50
CA PRO A 195 -21.50 6.51 -3.65
C PRO A 195 -20.24 5.99 -2.95
N TYR A 196 -20.00 4.67 -2.99
CA TYR A 196 -18.89 4.01 -2.30
C TYR A 196 -18.45 2.77 -3.07
N SER A 197 -17.18 2.39 -2.92
CA SER A 197 -16.54 1.28 -3.63
C SER A 197 -15.57 0.50 -2.73
N TRP A 198 -15.10 -0.65 -3.20
CA TRP A 198 -14.03 -1.39 -2.51
C TRP A 198 -12.74 -0.57 -2.41
N ALA A 199 -12.40 0.22 -3.43
CA ALA A 199 -11.26 1.12 -3.40
C ALA A 199 -11.39 2.21 -2.32
N ASP A 200 -12.58 2.78 -2.14
CA ASP A 200 -12.81 3.76 -1.06
C ASP A 200 -12.68 3.09 0.31
N ALA A 201 -13.23 1.87 0.47
CA ALA A 201 -13.07 1.08 1.69
C ALA A 201 -11.61 0.71 1.98
N ALA A 202 -10.80 0.46 0.95
CA ALA A 202 -9.38 0.16 1.11
C ALA A 202 -8.60 1.39 1.58
N ARG A 203 -8.87 2.57 1.01
CA ARG A 203 -8.28 3.84 1.48
C ARG A 203 -8.65 4.12 2.94
N ASP A 204 -9.93 4.03 3.25
CA ASP A 204 -10.43 4.24 4.61
C ASP A 204 -9.82 3.21 5.57
N GLY A 205 -9.62 1.96 5.14
CA GLY A 205 -9.06 0.88 5.95
C GLY A 205 -7.56 1.02 6.20
N LEU A 206 -6.78 1.39 5.18
CA LEU A 206 -5.35 1.61 5.27
C LEU A 206 -5.00 2.75 6.24
N ASN A 207 -5.85 3.77 6.35
CA ASN A 207 -5.70 4.84 7.35
C ASN A 207 -5.77 4.33 8.82
N TYR A 208 -6.23 3.10 9.05
CA TYR A 208 -6.21 2.44 10.38
C TYR A 208 -5.13 1.34 10.48
N CYS A 209 -4.38 1.11 9.40
CA CYS A 209 -3.21 0.25 9.44
C CYS A 209 -2.02 1.10 9.85
N GLU A 210 -1.56 0.93 11.09
CA GLU A 210 -0.38 1.61 11.60
C GLU A 210 0.80 0.63 11.61
N PHE A 211 1.98 1.13 11.28
CA PHE A 211 3.26 0.44 11.39
C PHE A 211 4.23 1.24 12.25
N VAL A 212 5.18 0.54 12.86
CA VAL A 212 6.24 1.19 13.64
C VAL A 212 7.36 1.56 12.69
N ASP A 213 7.64 2.85 12.60
CA ASP A 213 8.73 3.43 11.83
C ASP A 213 9.82 3.94 12.77
N GLN A 214 11.08 3.96 12.32
CA GLN A 214 12.20 4.52 13.06
C GLN A 214 12.87 5.62 12.24
N VAL A 215 12.85 6.84 12.76
CA VAL A 215 13.40 8.01 12.07
C VAL A 215 14.56 8.60 12.87
N ASP A 216 15.71 8.78 12.22
CA ASP A 216 16.81 9.59 12.78
C ASP A 216 16.54 11.07 12.49
N ILE A 217 16.31 11.85 13.55
CA ILE A 217 16.06 13.29 13.45
C ILE A 217 17.31 14.15 13.69
N GLY A 218 18.48 13.51 13.73
CA GLY A 218 19.78 14.14 13.83
C GLY A 218 20.48 13.87 15.17
N VAL A 219 21.59 14.58 15.37
CA VAL A 219 22.46 14.42 16.55
C VAL A 219 22.33 15.59 17.52
N GLY A 220 22.72 15.38 18.78
CA GLY A 220 22.87 16.47 19.73
C GLY A 220 23.81 17.57 19.23
N THR A 221 23.60 18.80 19.70
CA THR A 221 24.39 19.95 19.23
C THR A 221 25.39 20.40 20.29
N SER A 222 26.49 21.02 19.86
CA SER A 222 27.48 21.60 20.79
C SER A 222 26.92 22.74 21.62
N THR A 223 25.84 23.37 21.15
CA THR A 223 25.07 24.42 21.82
C THR A 223 24.14 23.88 22.91
N ARG A 224 24.04 22.55 23.06
CA ARG A 224 23.13 21.87 23.99
C ARG A 224 21.67 22.21 23.72
N ASP A 225 21.30 22.20 22.45
CA ASP A 225 19.90 22.36 22.07
C ASP A 225 19.11 21.16 22.58
N THR A 226 17.92 21.44 23.10
CA THR A 226 17.01 20.45 23.65
C THR A 226 15.84 20.17 22.72
N ARG A 227 15.58 21.05 21.75
CA ARG A 227 14.43 20.96 20.84
C ARG A 227 14.84 20.53 19.44
N PHE A 228 14.20 19.49 18.94
CA PHE A 228 14.46 18.90 17.62
C PHE A 228 13.16 18.78 16.83
N SER A 229 13.14 19.24 15.58
CA SER A 229 11.93 19.26 14.75
C SER A 229 11.72 17.92 14.05
N LEU A 230 10.48 17.44 14.02
CA LEU A 230 10.06 16.30 13.20
C LEU A 230 9.49 16.73 11.83
N GLY A 231 9.29 18.05 11.62
CA GLY A 231 8.58 18.58 10.45
C GLY A 231 9.31 18.37 9.12
N THR A 232 10.63 18.20 9.14
CA THR A 232 11.43 17.88 7.95
C THR A 232 11.40 16.41 7.55
N HIS A 233 10.96 15.54 8.45
CA HIS A 233 11.05 14.10 8.25
C HIS A 233 9.73 13.53 7.75
N LEU A 234 8.58 14.00 8.27
CA LEU A 234 7.27 13.39 7.97
C LEU A 234 6.13 14.40 8.14
N GLY A 235 5.33 14.60 7.09
CA GLY A 235 4.12 15.42 7.14
C GLY A 235 2.96 14.71 7.87
N TYR A 236 2.26 15.44 8.72
CA TYR A 236 1.06 15.03 9.49
C TYR A 236 1.23 14.10 10.70
N LEU A 237 2.37 14.14 11.39
CA LEU A 237 2.49 13.51 12.71
C LEU A 237 1.81 14.33 13.81
N ARG A 238 1.24 13.62 14.79
CA ARG A 238 0.69 14.15 16.05
C ARG A 238 1.56 13.70 17.22
N ARG A 239 1.38 14.35 18.37
CA ARG A 239 2.02 13.96 19.63
C ARG A 239 1.81 12.47 19.98
N GLU A 240 0.63 11.96 19.68
CA GLU A 240 0.20 10.58 19.95
C GLU A 240 0.87 9.53 19.04
N ASP A 241 1.46 9.96 17.92
CA ASP A 241 2.17 9.07 17.00
C ASP A 241 3.61 8.78 17.48
N VAL A 242 4.14 9.56 18.43
CA VAL A 242 5.48 9.33 19.00
C VAL A 242 5.41 8.27 20.09
N ARG A 243 6.02 7.12 19.82
CA ARG A 243 6.01 5.97 20.73
C ARG A 243 7.17 6.03 21.73
N GLU A 244 8.39 6.13 21.20
CA GLU A 244 9.62 6.12 21.99
C GLU A 244 10.68 7.00 21.34
N VAL A 245 11.59 7.51 22.16
CA VAL A 245 12.76 8.25 21.70
C VAL A 245 13.99 7.57 22.25
N ILE A 246 14.87 7.15 21.34
CA ILE A 246 16.08 6.41 21.60
C ILE A 246 17.27 7.30 21.29
N LEU A 247 18.23 7.33 22.20
CA LEU A 247 19.54 7.91 21.97
C LEU A 247 20.50 6.79 21.54
N ARG A 248 20.90 6.82 20.28
CA ARG A 248 21.80 5.83 19.67
C ARG A 248 23.22 6.39 19.61
N THR A 249 24.18 5.59 20.06
CA THR A 249 25.62 5.89 19.90
C THR A 249 26.28 4.74 19.17
N PHE A 250 27.33 5.02 18.41
CA PHE A 250 28.10 4.00 17.70
C PHE A 250 29.45 3.82 18.38
N ASP A 251 29.88 2.56 18.51
CA ASP A 251 31.25 2.26 18.93
C ASP A 251 32.24 2.42 17.75
N SER A 252 33.52 2.15 17.97
CA SER A 252 34.55 2.28 16.92
C SER A 252 34.42 1.27 15.77
N ASN A 253 33.50 0.31 15.87
CA ASN A 253 33.19 -0.68 14.84
C ASN A 253 31.79 -0.47 14.23
N ASP A 254 31.19 0.72 14.42
CA ASP A 254 29.83 1.06 13.99
C ASP A 254 28.72 0.17 14.59
N VAL A 255 28.98 -0.45 15.75
CA VAL A 255 27.94 -1.20 16.46
C VAL A 255 27.05 -0.21 17.24
N PRO A 256 25.72 -0.19 16.98
CA PRO A 256 24.82 0.71 17.69
C PRO A 256 24.61 0.25 19.13
N THR A 257 24.66 1.22 20.05
CA THR A 257 24.23 1.08 21.43
C THR A 257 23.07 2.03 21.68
N ASP A 258 21.91 1.46 22.02
CA ASP A 258 20.67 2.19 22.18
C ASP A 258 20.35 2.43 23.65
N ARG A 259 19.87 3.64 23.95
CA ARG A 259 19.40 4.01 25.27
C ARG A 259 18.13 4.82 25.17
N ASP A 260 17.08 4.38 25.85
CA ASP A 260 15.82 5.12 25.99
C ASP A 260 16.08 6.51 26.62
N ALA A 261 15.58 7.55 25.93
CA ALA A 261 15.73 8.95 26.31
C ALA A 261 14.90 9.35 27.55
N SER A 262 14.04 8.46 28.04
CA SER A 262 13.20 8.64 29.26
C SER A 262 13.80 8.02 30.52
N LYS A 263 14.94 7.33 30.42
CA LYS A 263 15.56 6.61 31.55
C LYS A 263 16.76 7.36 32.11
N ASN A 264 17.23 6.93 33.28
CA ASN A 264 18.46 7.43 33.93
C ASN A 264 18.46 8.95 34.20
N GLY A 265 17.34 9.49 34.66
CA GLY A 265 17.21 10.92 34.98
C GLY A 265 17.05 11.82 33.76
N ARG A 266 16.80 11.22 32.59
CA ARG A 266 16.41 11.92 31.37
C ARG A 266 14.90 11.85 31.17
N TYR A 267 14.37 12.78 30.40
CA TYR A 267 13.00 12.74 29.91
C TYR A 267 12.94 13.40 28.54
N TRP A 268 11.90 13.04 27.79
CA TRP A 268 11.55 13.71 26.55
C TRP A 268 10.08 14.06 26.56
N GLU A 269 9.71 15.07 25.78
CA GLU A 269 8.32 15.47 25.57
C GLU A 269 8.11 15.85 24.11
N ALA A 270 7.03 15.33 23.52
CA ALA A 270 6.55 15.79 22.21
C ALA A 270 5.74 17.09 22.37
N VAL A 271 6.18 18.12 21.65
CA VAL A 271 5.59 19.46 21.65
C VAL A 271 5.02 19.76 20.27
N GLU A 272 3.73 20.07 20.22
CA GLU A 272 3.02 20.45 19.01
C GLU A 272 2.78 21.96 19.03
N ASN A 273 3.34 22.69 18.06
CA ASN A 273 3.21 24.15 17.95
C ASN A 273 2.19 24.59 16.88
N GLY A 274 1.53 23.63 16.22
CA GLY A 274 0.59 23.85 15.14
C GLY A 274 0.42 22.60 14.29
N ARG A 275 -0.53 22.62 13.34
CA ARG A 275 -0.79 21.48 12.46
C ARG A 275 0.44 21.20 11.58
N GLY A 276 1.08 20.05 11.78
CA GLY A 276 2.30 19.65 11.06
C GLY A 276 3.61 20.17 11.67
N GLU A 277 3.56 20.86 12.81
CA GLU A 277 4.73 21.36 13.52
C GLU A 277 4.93 20.59 14.83
N LEU A 278 5.38 19.34 14.68
CA LEU A 278 5.75 18.48 15.81
C LEU A 278 7.25 18.60 16.10
N SER A 279 7.62 18.70 17.37
CA SER A 279 9.01 18.75 17.83
C SER A 279 9.18 17.90 19.08
N LEU A 280 10.39 17.44 19.34
CA LEU A 280 10.77 16.74 20.56
C LEU A 280 11.67 17.63 21.42
N ASP A 281 11.29 17.78 22.68
CA ASP A 281 12.11 18.39 23.71
C ASP A 281 12.78 17.29 24.55
N LEU A 282 14.10 17.20 24.51
CA LEU A 282 14.91 16.23 25.25
C LEU A 282 15.70 16.91 26.38
N TYR A 283 15.61 16.34 27.58
CA TYR A 283 16.33 16.81 28.75
C TYR A 283 17.03 15.66 29.47
N PRO A 284 18.34 15.78 29.79
CA PRO A 284 19.25 16.84 29.35
C PRO A 284 19.49 16.79 27.84
N ALA A 285 20.02 17.88 27.29
CA ALA A 285 20.38 17.99 25.87
C ALA A 285 21.24 16.78 25.43
N PRO A 286 20.93 16.15 24.29
CA PRO A 286 21.74 15.07 23.74
C PRO A 286 23.18 15.51 23.46
N LEU A 287 24.12 14.57 23.59
CA LEU A 287 25.51 14.80 23.22
C LEU A 287 25.69 14.82 21.70
N THR A 288 26.77 15.44 21.21
CA THR A 288 27.09 15.46 19.77
C THR A 288 27.40 14.10 19.16
N SER A 289 27.59 13.09 19.99
CA SER A 289 27.77 11.69 19.59
C SER A 289 26.49 10.86 19.72
N GLU A 290 25.41 11.43 20.25
CA GLU A 290 24.12 10.77 20.44
C GLU A 290 23.19 11.14 19.28
N HIS A 291 22.85 10.17 18.45
CA HIS A 291 21.79 10.24 17.45
C HIS A 291 20.43 10.12 18.13
N ILE A 292 19.47 10.91 17.69
CA ILE A 292 18.12 10.95 18.24
C ILE A 292 17.24 10.18 17.28
N ILE A 293 16.98 8.93 17.63
CA ILE A 293 16.12 8.03 16.89
C ILE A 293 14.73 8.08 17.50
N VAL A 294 13.71 8.28 16.68
CA VAL A 294 12.31 8.37 17.12
C VAL A 294 11.57 7.17 16.57
N GLU A 295 10.98 6.38 17.45
CA GLU A 295 10.01 5.36 17.06
C GLU A 295 8.63 6.01 16.94
N LEU A 296 8.02 5.87 15.77
CA LEU A 296 6.75 6.48 15.40
C LEU A 296 5.74 5.40 15.01
N ASN A 297 4.47 5.59 15.38
CA ASN A 297 3.37 4.87 14.76
C ASN A 297 2.94 5.67 13.52
N ARG A 298 3.27 5.15 12.33
CA ARG A 298 2.90 5.79 11.08
C ARG A 298 1.75 5.02 10.43
N ARG A 299 0.81 5.75 9.87
CA ARG A 299 -0.28 5.17 9.07
C ARG A 299 0.20 4.89 7.67
N ASP A 300 -0.27 3.80 7.08
CA ASP A 300 -0.06 3.54 5.66
C ASP A 300 -0.66 4.68 4.81
N ALA A 301 0.01 5.00 3.71
CA ALA A 301 -0.46 6.01 2.77
C ALA A 301 -1.77 5.57 2.11
N GLU A 302 -2.66 6.53 1.86
CA GLU A 302 -3.84 6.30 1.03
C GLU A 302 -3.41 6.06 -0.42
N ILE A 303 -4.00 5.03 -1.05
CA ILE A 303 -3.74 4.64 -2.44
C ILE A 303 -4.97 4.89 -3.31
N TYR A 304 -4.80 5.45 -4.51
CA TYR A 304 -5.88 5.99 -5.35
C TYR A 304 -6.09 5.24 -6.66
N ALA A 305 -5.03 4.88 -7.38
CA ALA A 305 -5.09 4.13 -8.63
C ALA A 305 -5.03 2.60 -8.40
N ALA A 306 -5.46 1.83 -9.40
CA ALA A 306 -5.52 0.37 -9.30
C ALA A 306 -4.15 -0.27 -9.07
N ASP A 307 -3.13 0.34 -9.66
CA ASP A 307 -1.72 -0.02 -9.64
C ASP A 307 -0.92 0.69 -8.54
N ASP A 308 -1.56 1.56 -7.74
CA ASP A 308 -0.92 2.15 -6.57
C ASP A 308 -0.56 1.07 -5.56
N ILE A 309 0.61 1.24 -4.94
CA ILE A 309 1.27 0.22 -4.13
C ILE A 309 1.20 0.60 -2.66
N THR A 310 0.91 -0.37 -1.79
CA THR A 310 1.10 -0.23 -0.35
C THR A 310 2.17 -1.19 0.18
N SER A 311 2.91 -0.73 1.19
CA SER A 311 3.80 -1.55 2.02
C SER A 311 3.04 -2.33 3.09
N CYS A 312 1.76 -2.02 3.32
CA CYS A 312 0.92 -2.71 4.28
C CYS A 312 0.85 -4.21 3.95
N PRO A 313 1.03 -5.11 4.94
CA PRO A 313 0.83 -6.54 4.71
C PRO A 313 -0.58 -6.80 4.13
N ILE A 314 -0.66 -7.48 2.98
CA ILE A 314 -1.92 -7.71 2.24
C ILE A 314 -3.06 -8.22 3.11
N ARG A 315 -2.78 -9.11 4.07
CA ARG A 315 -3.81 -9.66 4.98
C ARG A 315 -4.37 -8.58 5.89
N LEU A 316 -3.53 -7.70 6.43
CA LEU A 316 -3.96 -6.61 7.29
C LEU A 316 -4.79 -5.61 6.48
N ALA A 317 -4.26 -5.15 5.33
CA ALA A 317 -4.93 -4.24 4.41
C ALA A 317 -6.30 -4.77 3.96
N ALA A 318 -6.36 -6.05 3.55
CA ALA A 318 -7.61 -6.67 3.10
C ALA A 318 -8.62 -6.80 4.24
N ARG A 319 -8.19 -7.13 5.47
CA ARG A 319 -9.10 -7.22 6.63
C ARG A 319 -9.64 -5.84 7.04
N ALA A 320 -8.80 -4.81 7.00
CA ALA A 320 -9.22 -3.43 7.23
C ALA A 320 -10.24 -2.97 6.18
N THR A 321 -9.99 -3.29 4.91
CA THR A 321 -10.90 -3.03 3.79
C THR A 321 -12.26 -3.69 4.01
N VAL A 322 -12.29 -4.98 4.39
CA VAL A 322 -13.55 -5.70 4.66
C VAL A 322 -14.33 -5.08 5.82
N TRP A 323 -13.64 -4.64 6.88
CA TRP A 323 -14.28 -3.91 7.97
C TRP A 323 -14.98 -2.65 7.45
N LYS A 324 -14.29 -1.83 6.65
CA LYS A 324 -14.85 -0.59 6.09
C LYS A 324 -16.00 -0.81 5.12
N VAL A 325 -15.96 -1.88 4.32
CA VAL A 325 -17.11 -2.28 3.49
C VAL A 325 -18.34 -2.57 4.35
N TYR A 326 -18.21 -3.40 5.40
CA TYR A 326 -19.35 -3.72 6.25
C TYR A 326 -19.80 -2.56 7.15
N GLU A 327 -18.89 -1.66 7.52
CA GLU A 327 -19.22 -0.41 8.20
C GLU A 327 -20.16 0.43 7.33
N HIS A 328 -19.75 0.72 6.09
CA HIS A 328 -20.57 1.45 5.14
C HIS A 328 -21.90 0.75 4.83
N LEU A 329 -21.89 -0.57 4.57
CA LEU A 329 -23.13 -1.31 4.27
C LEU A 329 -24.10 -1.27 5.45
N ASN A 330 -23.61 -1.34 6.69
CA ASN A 330 -24.45 -1.22 7.87
C ASN A 330 -24.93 0.22 8.11
N GLU A 331 -24.20 1.25 7.70
CA GLU A 331 -24.69 2.64 7.73
C GLU A 331 -25.82 2.87 6.73
N VAL A 332 -25.68 2.34 5.51
CA VAL A 332 -26.72 2.45 4.46
C VAL A 332 -27.93 1.58 4.77
N GLN A 333 -27.73 0.42 5.38
CA GLN A 333 -28.80 -0.50 5.80
C GLN A 333 -28.68 -0.83 7.29
N PRO A 334 -29.09 0.10 8.18
CA PRO A 334 -28.94 -0.03 9.63
C PRO A 334 -29.42 -1.37 10.18
N GLY A 335 -28.49 -2.13 10.76
CA GLY A 335 -28.76 -3.37 11.47
C GLY A 335 -28.73 -4.63 10.62
N ARG A 336 -28.78 -4.54 9.28
CA ARG A 336 -28.74 -5.73 8.41
C ARG A 336 -27.38 -6.43 8.45
N TYR A 337 -26.29 -5.65 8.44
CA TYR A 337 -24.91 -6.14 8.36
C TYR A 337 -24.15 -6.08 9.70
N LYS A 338 -24.89 -5.96 10.81
CA LYS A 338 -24.28 -5.73 12.14
C LYS A 338 -23.42 -6.90 12.61
N ALA A 339 -23.79 -8.13 12.26
CA ALA A 339 -23.05 -9.33 12.66
C ALA A 339 -21.73 -9.42 11.88
N GLU A 340 -21.80 -9.18 10.57
CA GLU A 340 -20.67 -9.16 9.65
C GLU A 340 -19.70 -8.04 10.00
N LEU A 341 -20.19 -6.83 10.30
CA LEU A 341 -19.39 -5.71 10.78
C LEU A 341 -18.63 -6.06 12.06
N THR A 342 -19.33 -6.60 13.07
CA THR A 342 -18.70 -7.03 14.32
C THR A 342 -17.61 -8.08 14.08
N SER A 343 -17.87 -9.06 13.20
CA SER A 343 -16.92 -10.11 12.88
C SER A 343 -15.70 -9.58 12.11
N ALA A 344 -15.93 -8.73 11.11
CA ALA A 344 -14.89 -8.12 10.29
C ALA A 344 -13.94 -7.28 11.15
N TYR A 345 -14.50 -6.42 12.02
CA TYR A 345 -13.71 -5.62 12.95
C TYR A 345 -12.89 -6.49 13.92
N GLY A 346 -13.49 -7.56 14.47
CA GLY A 346 -12.77 -8.50 15.34
C GLY A 346 -11.60 -9.20 14.65
N ARG A 347 -11.76 -9.60 13.38
CA ARG A 347 -10.69 -10.22 12.59
C ARG A 347 -9.59 -9.23 12.22
N PHE A 348 -9.94 -7.99 11.88
CA PHE A 348 -8.98 -6.92 11.68
C PHE A 348 -8.13 -6.68 12.94
N LEU A 349 -8.77 -6.53 14.11
CA LEU A 349 -8.06 -6.35 15.37
C LEU A 349 -7.14 -7.52 15.73
N GLN A 350 -7.54 -8.75 15.41
CA GLN A 350 -6.70 -9.93 15.64
C GLN A 350 -5.43 -9.88 14.78
N GLU A 351 -5.56 -9.55 13.50
CA GLU A 351 -4.41 -9.43 12.60
C GLU A 351 -3.51 -8.25 13.00
N TYR A 352 -4.11 -7.10 13.31
CA TYR A 352 -3.39 -5.90 13.74
C TYR A 352 -2.54 -6.16 14.99
N ARG A 353 -3.10 -6.82 16.01
CA ARG A 353 -2.36 -7.21 17.22
C ARG A 353 -1.26 -8.23 16.97
N GLY A 354 -1.37 -9.05 15.93
CA GLY A 354 -0.32 -9.98 15.53
C GLY A 354 0.88 -9.29 14.89
N GLN A 355 0.68 -8.10 14.33
CA GLN A 355 1.73 -7.29 13.68
C GLN A 355 2.41 -6.32 14.66
N VAL A 356 1.68 -5.83 15.67
CA VAL A 356 2.24 -4.98 16.73
C VAL A 356 2.85 -5.86 17.83
N PRO A 357 4.14 -5.71 18.19
CA PRO A 357 4.75 -6.51 19.26
C PRO A 357 3.94 -6.42 20.56
N GLU A 358 3.69 -7.55 21.23
CA GLU A 358 2.83 -7.74 22.42
C GLU A 358 3.13 -6.83 23.64
N ASN A 359 4.11 -5.94 23.56
CA ASN A 359 4.47 -4.99 24.62
C ASN A 359 3.72 -3.64 24.54
N VAL A 360 2.74 -3.49 23.64
CA VAL A 360 1.88 -2.29 23.57
C VAL A 360 0.63 -2.52 24.41
N VAL A 361 0.68 -2.08 25.66
CA VAL A 361 -0.53 -1.89 26.48
C VAL A 361 -1.23 -0.65 25.92
N ALA A 362 -2.38 -0.84 25.27
CA ALA A 362 -3.30 0.26 25.01
C ALA A 362 -3.69 0.89 26.36
N SER A 363 -3.22 2.12 26.60
CA SER A 363 -3.64 2.93 27.75
C SER A 363 -4.93 3.67 27.44
#